data_AF-A0A7D4ASU3-F1
#
_entry.id   AF-A0A7D4ASU3-F1
#
_cell.length_a   1.000
_cell.length_b   1.000
_cell.length_c   1.000
_cell.angle_alpha   90.00
_cell.angle_beta   90.00
_cell.angle_gamma   90.00
#
_symmetry.space_group_name_H-M   'P 1'
#
loop_
_entity.id
_entity.type
_entity.pdbx_description
1 polymer ?
#
loop_
_entity_poly.entity_id
_entity_poly.type
_entity_poly.pdbx_seq_one_letter_code
_entity_poly.pdbx_strand_id
1 'polypeptide(L)'
;MTPAAYQAYLADPAHGLTHTTEVNGATITCTYRPTELLVLQDLASIPAASPATHDSLARAYAGKTYCTLTLARNGGEIENQFVNDPAAYQQALTYLNTGIAADAFLATTPHDSVPAAASMYVRQYGTTGHSTLLLVFDTHQLTPQQGFHFTLRGQRLGLGTLRFPFAGHDLAALPALQFD
;
A
#
# COMPACT_ATOMS: atom_id res chain seq x y z
N MET A 1 -9.07 -11.65 -16.01
CA MET A 1 -9.67 -10.31 -16.01
C MET A 1 -8.67 -9.35 -16.61
N THR A 2 -9.09 -8.43 -17.49
CA THR A 2 -8.17 -7.45 -18.11
C THR A 2 -7.55 -6.54 -17.06
N PRO A 3 -6.36 -5.96 -17.31
CA PRO A 3 -5.72 -5.05 -16.36
C PRO A 3 -6.58 -3.89 -15.90
N ALA A 4 -7.32 -3.26 -16.83
CA ALA A 4 -8.20 -2.14 -16.50
C ALA A 4 -9.39 -2.57 -15.61
N ALA A 5 -10.03 -3.70 -15.93
CA ALA A 5 -11.11 -4.24 -15.11
C ALA A 5 -10.62 -4.69 -13.73
N TYR A 6 -9.39 -5.23 -13.67
CA TYR A 6 -8.76 -5.63 -12.41
C TYR A 6 -8.51 -4.43 -11.50
N GLN A 7 -7.97 -3.34 -12.04
CA GLN A 7 -7.78 -2.11 -11.27
C GLN A 7 -9.11 -1.54 -10.76
N ALA A 8 -10.16 -1.57 -11.58
CA ALA A 8 -11.50 -1.17 -11.17
C ALA A 8 -12.05 -2.06 -10.04
N TYR A 9 -11.82 -3.38 -10.11
CA TYR A 9 -12.19 -4.32 -9.05
C TYR A 9 -11.54 -3.97 -7.71
N LEU A 10 -10.23 -3.66 -7.72
CA LEU A 10 -9.50 -3.27 -6.50
C LEU A 10 -9.96 -1.93 -5.90
N ALA A 11 -10.42 -1.01 -6.75
CA ALA A 11 -10.87 0.33 -6.35
C ALA A 11 -12.31 0.34 -5.82
N ASP A 12 -13.11 -0.67 -6.14
CA ASP A 12 -14.49 -0.78 -5.68
C ASP A 12 -14.53 -1.13 -4.17
N PRO A 13 -15.09 -0.24 -3.31
CA PRO A 13 -15.17 -0.48 -1.88
C PRO A 13 -15.95 -1.75 -1.50
N ALA A 14 -16.85 -2.22 -2.37
CA ALA A 14 -17.65 -3.42 -2.11
C ALA A 14 -16.81 -4.70 -2.01
N HIS A 15 -15.60 -4.72 -2.58
CA HIS A 15 -14.70 -5.87 -2.51
C HIS A 15 -13.74 -5.83 -1.31
N GLY A 16 -13.80 -4.80 -0.45
CA GLY A 16 -12.99 -4.77 0.78
C GLY A 16 -11.47 -4.68 0.57
N LEU A 17 -11.01 -4.31 -0.63
CA LEU A 17 -9.58 -4.22 -0.96
C LEU A 17 -9.04 -2.78 -0.89
N THR A 18 -9.93 -1.81 -0.71
CA THR A 18 -9.59 -0.39 -0.52
C THR A 18 -10.46 0.16 0.61
N HIS A 19 -9.81 0.83 1.57
CA HIS A 19 -10.47 1.48 2.69
C HIS A 19 -10.05 2.93 2.78
N THR A 20 -11.03 3.82 2.93
CA THR A 20 -10.79 5.26 3.13
C THR A 20 -11.34 5.69 4.49
N THR A 21 -10.60 6.52 5.20
CA THR A 21 -11.04 7.15 6.45
C THR A 21 -10.59 8.61 6.50
N GLU A 22 -11.26 9.40 7.32
CA GLU A 22 -10.91 10.80 7.57
C GLU A 22 -10.60 11.03 9.05
N VAL A 23 -9.44 11.60 9.34
CA VAL A 23 -9.01 11.94 10.70
C VAL A 23 -8.29 13.28 10.71
N ASN A 24 -8.75 14.22 11.54
CA ASN A 24 -8.14 15.54 11.71
C ASN A 24 -7.92 16.28 10.38
N GLY A 25 -8.92 16.29 9.49
CA GLY A 25 -8.84 16.94 8.16
C GLY A 25 -7.89 16.27 7.17
N ALA A 26 -7.39 15.07 7.48
CA ALA A 26 -6.66 14.22 6.55
C ALA A 26 -7.56 13.10 6.03
N THR A 27 -7.49 12.83 4.73
CA THR A 27 -8.09 11.66 4.07
C THR A 27 -6.99 10.63 3.87
N ILE A 28 -7.21 9.42 4.36
CA ILE A 28 -6.27 8.31 4.30
C ILE A 28 -6.93 7.16 3.57
N THR A 29 -6.30 6.68 2.50
CA THR A 29 -6.75 5.47 1.80
C THR A 29 -5.68 4.40 1.87
N CYS A 30 -6.06 3.20 2.32
CA CYS A 30 -5.22 2.02 2.31
C CYS A 30 -5.80 1.00 1.32
N THR A 31 -4.99 0.57 0.37
CA THR A 31 -5.36 -0.37 -0.69
C THR A 31 -4.43 -1.56 -0.67
N TYR A 32 -4.99 -2.77 -0.62
CA TYR A 32 -4.22 -4.00 -0.83
C TYR A 32 -3.73 -4.06 -2.28
N ARG A 33 -2.47 -4.44 -2.48
CA ARG A 33 -1.86 -4.57 -3.81
C ARG A 33 -1.55 -6.04 -4.09
N PRO A 34 -2.36 -6.72 -4.91
CA PRO A 34 -2.06 -8.09 -5.33
C PRO A 34 -0.70 -8.16 -6.04
N THR A 35 0.06 -9.22 -5.79
CA THR A 35 1.38 -9.43 -6.40
C THR A 35 1.32 -9.54 -7.91
N GLU A 36 0.25 -10.11 -8.47
CA GLU A 36 0.03 -10.19 -9.93
C GLU A 36 0.04 -8.80 -10.59
N LEU A 37 -0.49 -7.77 -9.91
CA LEU A 37 -0.48 -6.41 -10.43
C LEU A 37 0.94 -5.83 -10.47
N LEU A 38 1.79 -6.18 -9.50
CA LEU A 38 3.18 -5.74 -9.46
C LEU A 38 4.01 -6.46 -10.53
N VAL A 39 3.77 -7.76 -10.71
CA VAL A 39 4.37 -8.54 -11.81
C VAL A 39 3.99 -7.94 -13.16
N LEU A 40 2.72 -7.58 -13.37
CA LEU A 40 2.27 -6.92 -14.59
C LEU A 40 2.98 -5.58 -14.83
N GLN A 41 3.15 -4.76 -13.78
CA GLN A 41 3.84 -3.47 -13.88
C GLN A 41 5.30 -3.63 -14.30
N ASP A 42 6.01 -4.61 -13.75
CA ASP A 42 7.40 -4.89 -14.13
C ASP A 42 7.50 -5.46 -15.54
N LEU A 43 6.59 -6.38 -15.91
CA LEU A 43 6.54 -6.95 -17.27
C LEU A 43 6.29 -5.89 -18.33
N ALA A 44 5.44 -4.91 -18.06
CA ALA A 44 5.19 -3.79 -18.98
C ALA A 44 6.45 -2.98 -19.29
N SER A 45 7.47 -3.04 -18.42
CA SER A 45 8.75 -2.37 -18.60
C SER A 45 9.80 -3.22 -19.33
N ILE A 46 9.49 -4.49 -19.65
CA ILE A 46 10.40 -5.45 -20.28
C ILE A 46 9.88 -5.83 -21.68
N PRO A 47 10.49 -5.32 -22.75
CA PRO A 47 10.12 -5.70 -24.11
C PRO A 47 10.27 -7.21 -24.35
N ALA A 48 9.26 -7.83 -24.96
CA ALA A 48 9.26 -9.26 -25.32
C ALA A 48 9.56 -10.19 -24.12
N ALA A 49 8.96 -9.93 -22.96
CA ALA A 49 9.11 -10.75 -21.78
C ALA A 49 8.74 -12.23 -22.05
N SER A 50 9.63 -13.14 -21.65
CA SER A 50 9.42 -14.58 -21.81
C SER A 50 8.60 -15.15 -20.64
N PRO A 51 8.01 -16.35 -20.77
CA PRO A 51 7.41 -17.06 -19.64
C PRO A 51 8.38 -17.23 -18.45
N ALA A 52 9.67 -17.46 -18.71
CA ALA A 52 10.69 -17.56 -17.66
C ALA A 52 10.90 -16.24 -16.91
N THR A 53 10.73 -15.09 -17.59
CA THR A 53 10.79 -13.76 -16.98
C THR A 53 9.60 -13.56 -16.04
N HIS A 54 8.40 -13.92 -16.48
CA HIS A 54 7.20 -13.89 -15.64
C HIS A 54 7.38 -14.75 -14.39
N ASP A 55 7.83 -16.00 -14.53
CA ASP A 55 8.03 -16.91 -13.40
C ASP A 55 9.13 -16.43 -12.43
N SER A 56 10.14 -15.73 -12.94
CA SER A 56 11.15 -15.09 -12.10
C SER A 56 10.58 -13.95 -11.28
N LEU A 57 9.77 -13.08 -11.90
CA LEU A 57 9.11 -11.96 -11.21
C LEU A 57 8.11 -12.46 -10.19
N ALA A 58 7.24 -13.41 -10.56
CA ALA A 58 6.27 -14.02 -9.65
C ALA A 58 6.94 -14.59 -8.38
N ARG A 59 8.10 -15.25 -8.54
CA ARG A 59 8.91 -15.72 -7.40
C ARG A 59 9.52 -14.59 -6.57
N ALA A 60 9.94 -13.49 -7.18
CA ALA A 60 10.50 -12.34 -6.47
C ALA A 60 9.47 -11.64 -5.56
N TYR A 61 8.21 -11.60 -5.99
CA TYR A 61 7.09 -11.05 -5.23
C TYR A 61 6.45 -12.05 -4.26
N ALA A 62 6.76 -13.35 -4.39
CA ALA A 62 6.15 -14.41 -3.59
C ALA A 62 6.42 -14.23 -2.09
N GLY A 63 5.40 -14.53 -1.28
CA GLY A 63 5.47 -14.46 0.18
C GLY A 63 5.58 -13.06 0.76
N LYS A 64 5.38 -12.01 -0.07
CA LYS A 64 5.30 -10.64 0.40
C LYS A 64 3.87 -10.12 0.26
N THR A 65 3.50 -9.25 1.18
CA THR A 65 2.23 -8.51 1.12
C THR A 65 2.53 -7.05 0.88
N TYR A 66 1.71 -6.42 0.04
CA TYR A 66 1.89 -5.04 -0.39
C TYR A 66 0.62 -4.25 -0.09
N CYS A 67 0.80 -3.05 0.47
CA CYS A 67 -0.28 -2.10 0.67
C CYS A 67 0.15 -0.74 0.13
N THR A 68 -0.71 -0.10 -0.64
CA THR A 68 -0.55 1.32 -0.95
C THR A 68 -1.28 2.14 0.09
N LEU A 69 -0.62 3.19 0.58
CA LEU A 69 -1.19 4.17 1.48
C LEU A 69 -1.16 5.53 0.78
N THR A 70 -2.32 6.14 0.58
CA THR A 70 -2.43 7.52 0.13
C THR A 70 -2.84 8.42 1.29
N LEU A 71 -2.17 9.55 1.40
CA LEU A 71 -2.35 10.51 2.50
C LEU A 71 -2.57 11.89 1.90
N ALA A 72 -3.75 12.45 2.12
CA ALA A 72 -4.07 13.82 1.75
C ALA A 72 -4.49 14.61 2.99
N ARG A 73 -4.19 15.89 3.06
CA ARG A 73 -4.76 16.81 4.06
C ARG A 73 -5.13 18.11 3.39
N ASN A 74 -6.38 18.54 3.60
CA ASN A 74 -6.93 19.75 3.00
C ASN A 74 -6.73 19.83 1.46
N GLY A 75 -6.83 18.69 0.76
CA GLY A 75 -6.67 18.60 -0.69
C GLY A 75 -5.23 18.63 -1.21
N GLY A 76 -4.22 18.58 -0.32
CA GLY A 76 -2.80 18.51 -0.68
C GLY A 76 -2.07 17.32 -0.08
N GLU A 77 -0.82 17.12 -0.51
CA GLU A 77 0.12 16.15 0.06
C GLU A 77 0.26 16.34 1.58
N ILE A 78 0.40 15.23 2.32
CA ILE A 78 0.34 15.23 3.79
C ILE A 78 1.44 16.07 4.43
N GLU A 79 2.60 16.20 3.79
CA GLU A 79 3.73 16.99 4.28
C GLU A 79 3.56 18.50 4.06
N ASN A 80 2.64 18.94 3.17
CA ASN A 80 2.49 20.36 2.85
C ASN A 80 2.04 21.21 4.04
N GLN A 81 1.46 20.58 5.06
CA GLN A 81 1.14 21.26 6.33
C GLN A 81 2.39 21.81 7.04
N PHE A 82 3.58 21.31 6.72
CA PHE A 82 4.84 21.73 7.32
C PHE A 82 5.64 22.70 6.44
N VAL A 83 5.13 23.13 5.27
CA VAL A 83 5.90 23.91 4.28
C VAL A 83 6.47 25.23 4.82
N ASN A 84 5.82 25.81 5.84
CA ASN A 84 6.26 27.06 6.47
C ASN A 84 7.39 26.86 7.49
N ASP A 85 7.75 25.61 7.83
CA ASP A 85 8.88 25.24 8.68
C ASP A 85 9.77 24.24 7.92
N PRO A 86 10.87 24.70 7.29
CA PRO A 86 11.75 23.84 6.51
C PRO A 86 12.31 22.64 7.27
N ALA A 87 12.53 22.78 8.59
CA ALA A 87 13.04 21.69 9.41
C ALA A 87 11.96 20.63 9.63
N ALA A 88 10.74 21.04 10.00
CA ALA A 88 9.61 20.13 10.15
C ALA A 88 9.24 19.46 8.82
N TYR A 89 9.28 20.20 7.71
CA TYR A 89 9.04 19.66 6.38
C TYR A 89 10.06 18.58 6.00
N GLN A 90 11.35 18.84 6.23
CA GLN A 90 12.40 17.85 5.96
C GLN A 90 12.27 16.61 6.85
N GLN A 91 11.85 16.78 8.11
CA GLN A 91 11.55 15.66 9.00
C GLN A 91 10.36 14.83 8.50
N ALA A 92 9.28 15.47 8.03
CA ALA A 92 8.14 14.79 7.45
C ALA A 92 8.54 14.01 6.19
N LEU A 93 9.31 14.63 5.28
CA LEU A 93 9.83 13.93 4.10
C LEU A 93 10.69 12.73 4.47
N THR A 94 11.58 12.88 5.45
CA THR A 94 12.44 11.77 5.91
C THR A 94 11.60 10.64 6.50
N TYR A 95 10.59 10.99 7.30
CA TYR A 95 9.65 10.03 7.85
C TYR A 95 8.89 9.28 6.76
N LEU A 96 8.32 9.97 5.78
CA LEU A 96 7.61 9.33 4.66
C LEU A 96 8.53 8.42 3.82
N ASN A 97 9.78 8.82 3.59
CA ASN A 97 10.72 8.03 2.79
C ASN A 97 11.15 6.73 3.47
N THR A 98 11.52 6.78 4.75
CA THR A 98 12.16 5.63 5.42
C THR A 98 11.61 5.33 6.81
N GLY A 99 11.11 6.34 7.54
CA GLY A 99 10.69 6.16 8.93
C GLY A 99 9.32 5.48 9.10
N ILE A 100 8.41 5.68 8.16
CA ILE A 100 7.01 5.23 8.25
C ILE A 100 6.85 3.71 8.24
N ALA A 101 7.80 2.97 7.64
CA ALA A 101 7.80 1.51 7.69
C ALA A 101 7.85 0.99 9.14
N ALA A 102 8.59 1.66 10.03
CA ALA A 102 8.68 1.26 11.44
C ALA A 102 7.36 1.44 12.22
N ASP A 103 6.44 2.24 11.69
CA ASP A 103 5.14 2.52 12.29
C ASP A 103 3.99 1.74 11.62
N ALA A 104 4.27 0.99 10.55
CA ALA A 104 3.30 0.19 9.80
C ALA A 104 3.47 -1.31 10.07
N PHE A 105 2.38 -2.01 10.34
CA PHE A 105 2.39 -3.46 10.55
C PHE A 105 1.07 -4.10 10.13
N LEU A 106 1.14 -5.36 9.72
CA LEU A 106 -0.03 -6.23 9.54
C LEU A 106 -0.25 -7.01 10.81
N ALA A 107 -1.44 -6.94 11.39
CA ALA A 107 -1.84 -7.74 12.54
C ALA A 107 -2.80 -8.85 12.08
N THR A 108 -2.43 -10.10 12.34
CA THR A 108 -3.30 -11.27 12.14
C THR A 108 -3.87 -11.73 13.46
N THR A 109 -5.05 -12.35 13.44
CA THR A 109 -5.58 -13.06 14.61
C THR A 109 -5.04 -14.49 14.63
N PRO A 110 -4.48 -14.98 15.75
CA PRO A 110 -4.58 -14.38 17.08
C PRO A 110 -3.44 -13.43 17.50
N HIS A 111 -2.18 -13.56 17.06
CA HIS A 111 -1.10 -12.79 17.71
C HIS A 111 0.11 -12.35 16.86
N ASP A 112 0.19 -12.69 15.57
CA ASP A 112 1.37 -12.34 14.78
C ASP A 112 1.19 -10.96 14.13
N SER A 113 2.05 -10.03 14.55
CA SER A 113 2.25 -8.75 13.87
C SER A 113 3.47 -8.80 12.98
N VAL A 114 3.30 -8.52 11.69
CA VAL A 114 4.39 -8.42 10.73
C VAL A 114 4.67 -6.93 10.48
N PRO A 115 5.83 -6.40 10.90
CA PRO A 115 6.19 -5.01 10.59
C PRO A 115 6.47 -4.85 9.09
N ALA A 116 6.30 -3.63 8.57
CA ALA A 116 6.74 -3.34 7.20
C ALA A 116 8.27 -3.49 7.14
N ALA A 117 8.74 -4.29 6.18
CA ALA A 117 10.15 -4.46 5.89
C ALA A 117 10.72 -3.24 5.14
N ALA A 118 9.87 -2.57 4.34
CA ALA A 118 10.25 -1.39 3.58
C ALA A 118 9.05 -0.49 3.28
N SER A 119 9.34 0.77 3.04
CA SER A 119 8.43 1.76 2.45
C SER A 119 9.09 2.40 1.25
N MET A 120 8.30 2.70 0.22
CA MET A 120 8.71 3.53 -0.91
C MET A 120 7.75 4.70 -1.02
N TYR A 121 8.26 5.91 -0.84
CA TYR A 121 7.49 7.13 -1.00
C TYR A 121 7.70 7.70 -2.42
N VAL A 122 6.60 7.82 -3.18
CA VAL A 122 6.63 8.45 -4.51
C VAL A 122 6.28 9.92 -4.34
N ARG A 123 7.27 10.80 -4.51
CA ARG A 123 7.05 12.24 -4.51
C ARG A 123 6.27 12.64 -5.75
N GLN A 124 5.14 13.31 -5.55
CA GLN A 124 4.26 13.72 -6.65
C GLN A 124 4.33 15.24 -6.91
N TYR A 125 5.10 15.99 -6.11
CA TYR A 125 5.39 17.42 -6.29
C TYR A 125 4.13 18.25 -6.55
N GLY A 126 3.05 17.95 -5.82
CA GLY A 126 1.78 18.66 -5.91
C GLY A 126 0.87 18.27 -7.09
N THR A 127 1.25 17.29 -7.92
CA THR A 127 0.46 16.93 -9.11
C THR A 127 -0.81 16.11 -8.81
N THR A 128 -0.85 15.41 -7.68
CA THR A 128 -1.91 14.45 -7.35
C THR A 128 -2.77 14.87 -6.16
N GLY A 129 -2.34 15.88 -5.39
CA GLY A 129 -3.01 16.32 -4.17
C GLY A 129 -2.92 15.33 -2.99
N HIS A 130 -2.06 14.31 -3.08
CA HIS A 130 -1.86 13.32 -2.02
C HIS A 130 -0.46 12.72 -2.07
N SER A 131 0.05 12.29 -0.92
CA SER A 131 1.33 11.59 -0.80
C SER A 131 1.07 10.09 -0.92
N THR A 132 1.77 9.38 -1.81
CA THR A 132 1.56 7.94 -2.05
C THR A 132 2.75 7.12 -1.58
N LEU A 133 2.48 6.11 -0.75
CA LEU A 133 3.48 5.16 -0.27
C LEU A 133 3.13 3.74 -0.68
N LEU A 134 4.14 2.96 -1.04
CA LEU A 134 4.06 1.50 -1.11
C LEU A 134 4.75 0.91 0.12
N LEU A 135 4.04 0.10 0.89
CA LEU A 135 4.54 -0.61 2.06
C LEU A 135 4.67 -2.09 1.73
N VAL A 136 5.80 -2.68 2.10
CA VAL A 136 6.15 -4.08 1.83
C VAL A 136 6.28 -4.82 3.15
N PHE A 137 5.62 -5.97 3.26
CA PHE A 137 5.61 -6.83 4.43
C PHE A 137 6.15 -8.20 4.05
N ASP A 138 7.07 -8.75 4.85
CA ASP A 138 7.50 -10.12 4.69
C ASP A 138 6.49 -11.06 5.35
N THR A 139 5.71 -11.74 4.53
CA THR A 139 4.56 -12.53 4.95
C THR A 139 4.71 -14.00 4.58
N HIS A 140 5.93 -14.52 4.45
CA HIS A 140 6.17 -15.93 4.12
C HIS A 140 5.50 -16.90 5.12
N GLN A 141 5.25 -16.44 6.34
CA GLN A 141 4.60 -17.21 7.40
C GLN A 141 3.11 -16.88 7.58
N LEU A 142 2.59 -15.87 6.89
CA LEU A 142 1.18 -15.51 6.94
C LEU A 142 0.43 -16.13 5.76
N THR A 143 -0.82 -16.48 6.00
CA THR A 143 -1.77 -16.85 4.93
C THR A 143 -2.73 -15.68 4.75
N PRO A 144 -2.55 -14.80 3.73
CA PRO A 144 -3.39 -13.62 3.55
C PRO A 144 -4.90 -13.93 3.53
N GLN A 145 -5.28 -15.11 3.05
CA GLN A 145 -6.67 -15.59 3.01
C GLN A 145 -7.31 -15.79 4.40
N GLN A 146 -6.53 -15.71 5.49
CA GLN A 146 -7.05 -15.65 6.86
C GLN A 146 -7.50 -14.23 7.26
N GLY A 147 -7.17 -13.23 6.45
CA GLY A 147 -7.41 -11.82 6.73
C GLY A 147 -6.38 -11.22 7.68
N PHE A 148 -6.29 -9.90 7.66
CA PHE A 148 -5.38 -9.14 8.51
C PHE A 148 -5.87 -7.70 8.69
N HIS A 149 -5.33 -7.02 9.69
CA HIS A 149 -5.49 -5.58 9.83
C HIS A 149 -4.18 -4.91 9.45
N PHE A 150 -4.20 -4.02 8.47
CA PHE A 150 -3.14 -3.05 8.34
C PHE A 150 -3.27 -2.03 9.47
N THR A 151 -2.19 -1.76 10.18
CA THR A 151 -2.15 -0.73 11.23
C THR A 151 -1.03 0.25 10.96
N LEU A 152 -1.32 1.55 11.11
CA LEU A 152 -0.33 2.62 11.07
C LEU A 152 -0.37 3.42 12.37
N ARG A 153 0.79 3.58 13.00
CA ARG A 153 1.02 4.53 14.09
C ARG A 153 1.38 5.90 13.51
N GLY A 154 0.36 6.66 13.12
CA GLY A 154 0.48 7.93 12.40
C GLY A 154 0.66 9.17 13.30
N GLN A 155 1.15 9.03 14.54
CA GLN A 155 1.32 10.14 15.49
C GLN A 155 2.22 11.26 14.93
N ARG A 156 3.27 10.90 14.19
CA ARG A 156 4.20 11.86 13.56
C ARG A 156 3.54 12.74 12.49
N LEU A 157 2.39 12.32 11.97
CA LEU A 157 1.57 13.06 11.01
C LEU A 157 0.28 13.62 11.63
N GLY A 158 0.08 13.47 12.94
CA GLY A 158 -1.13 13.90 13.64
C GLY A 158 -2.37 13.09 13.30
N LEU A 159 -2.22 11.81 12.94
CA LEU A 159 -3.31 10.91 12.51
C LEU A 159 -3.76 9.93 13.60
N GLY A 160 -3.05 9.86 14.72
CA GLY A 160 -3.28 8.81 15.74
C GLY A 160 -2.94 7.42 15.20
N THR A 161 -3.57 6.38 15.74
CA THR A 161 -3.42 5.00 15.23
C THR A 161 -4.57 4.68 14.29
N LEU A 162 -4.25 4.31 13.05
CA LEU A 162 -5.21 3.91 12.02
C LEU A 162 -5.20 2.40 11.87
N ARG A 163 -6.37 1.80 11.62
CA ARG A 163 -6.54 0.36 11.37
C ARG A 163 -7.48 0.14 10.18
N PHE A 164 -7.06 -0.67 9.23
CA PHE A 164 -7.84 -1.03 8.04
C PHE A 164 -7.99 -2.56 7.96
N PRO A 165 -9.21 -3.11 8.06
CA PRO A 165 -9.44 -4.55 8.08
C PRO A 165 -9.58 -5.12 6.66
N PHE A 166 -8.70 -6.05 6.29
CA PHE A 166 -8.81 -6.81 5.05
C PHE A 166 -9.33 -8.21 5.36
N ALA A 167 -10.54 -8.51 4.90
CA ALA A 167 -11.17 -9.79 5.18
C ALA A 167 -10.54 -10.91 4.33
N GLY A 168 -10.36 -12.08 4.94
CA GLY A 168 -9.78 -13.23 4.26
C GLY A 168 -10.57 -13.69 3.03
N HIS A 169 -11.91 -13.59 3.08
CA HIS A 169 -12.76 -13.97 1.96
C HIS A 169 -12.64 -13.01 0.78
N ASP A 170 -12.47 -11.71 1.02
CA ASP A 170 -12.24 -10.70 -0.04
C ASP A 170 -10.89 -10.93 -0.73
N LEU A 171 -9.85 -11.21 0.06
CA LEU A 171 -8.52 -11.55 -0.44
C LEU A 171 -8.52 -12.88 -1.22
N ALA A 172 -9.32 -13.86 -0.79
CA ALA A 172 -9.49 -15.13 -1.50
C ALA A 172 -10.34 -15.02 -2.76
N ALA A 173 -11.21 -14.00 -2.85
CA ALA A 173 -12.10 -13.75 -3.99
C ALA A 173 -11.42 -12.94 -5.12
N LEU A 174 -10.12 -12.64 -5.01
CA LEU A 174 -9.38 -11.95 -6.06
C LEU A 174 -9.53 -12.69 -7.39
N PRO A 175 -9.94 -12.01 -8.48
CA PRO A 175 -9.98 -12.61 -9.79
C PRO A 175 -8.55 -12.93 -10.26
N ALA A 176 -8.40 -13.81 -11.25
CA ALA A 176 -7.12 -14.01 -11.91
C ALA A 176 -6.86 -12.88 -12.93
N LEU A 177 -5.68 -12.27 -12.88
CA LEU A 177 -5.24 -11.28 -13.86
C LEU A 177 -4.84 -11.95 -15.18
N GLN A 178 -5.25 -11.33 -16.30
CA GLN A 178 -4.79 -11.68 -17.64
C GLN A 178 -3.61 -10.79 -18.02
N PHE A 179 -2.53 -11.40 -18.51
CA PHE A 179 -1.26 -10.73 -18.84
C PHE A 179 -1.11 -10.44 -20.35
N ASP A 180 -2.20 -10.62 -21.10
CA ASP A 180 -2.33 -10.54 -22.57
C ASP A 180 -1.82 -9.22 -23.17
#